data_AF-A0A3S9MN88-F1
#
_entry.id   AF-A0A3S9MN88-F1
#
_cell.length_a   1.000
_cell.length_b   1.000
_cell.length_c   1.000
_cell.angle_alpha   90.00
_cell.angle_beta   90.00
_cell.angle_gamma   90.00
#
_symmetry.space_group_name_H-M   'P 1'
#
loop_
_entity.id
_entity.type
_entity.pdbx_description
1 polymer ?
#
loop_
_entity_poly.entity_id
_entity_poly.type
_entity_poly.pdbx_seq_one_letter_code
_entity_poly.pdbx_strand_id
1 'polypeptide(L)'
;MVGGADDEFQWPGPILLLLVIAALALIASIQLAYHARLYLYSHDDLVSWLGPGHVEAFPKKLRLQQAADQKIWARYQLRAVHAFNAGTMLLGLGIAAALVPPDCGEQPEWRWAAAVVVLIATVVDAVWVTYMHMKALNKTSNWFYKSVHWLIEKVRSGEG
;
A
#
# COMPACT_ATOMS: atom_id res chain seq x y z
N MET A 1 20.92 27.89 28.73
CA MET A 1 21.24 26.90 27.68
C MET A 1 19.91 26.35 27.22
N VAL A 2 19.59 26.49 25.93
CA VAL A 2 18.38 25.88 25.37
C VAL A 2 18.64 24.38 25.40
N GLY A 3 17.97 23.65 26.29
CA GLY A 3 17.93 22.19 26.27
C GLY A 3 17.25 21.79 24.98
N GLY A 4 18.06 21.57 23.94
CA GLY A 4 17.59 21.03 22.67
C GLY A 4 17.31 19.54 22.84
N ALA A 5 16.51 18.99 21.92
CA ALA A 5 16.20 17.57 21.83
C ALA A 5 17.43 16.63 21.82
N ASP A 6 18.64 17.19 21.71
CA ASP A 6 19.94 16.51 21.79
C ASP A 6 20.19 15.84 23.13
N ASP A 7 19.61 16.32 24.24
CA ASP A 7 19.77 15.70 25.56
C ASP A 7 18.75 14.56 25.82
N GLU A 8 17.69 14.46 25.02
CA GLU A 8 16.53 13.59 25.29
C GLU A 8 16.46 12.36 24.36
N PHE A 9 17.11 12.45 23.19
CA PHE A 9 17.25 11.36 22.23
C PHE A 9 18.70 10.92 22.09
N GLN A 10 18.92 9.61 22.01
CA GLN A 10 20.26 9.06 21.84
C GLN A 10 20.80 9.28 20.40
N TRP A 11 19.93 9.45 19.40
CA TRP A 11 20.30 9.60 17.97
C TRP A 11 19.40 10.62 17.22
N PRO A 12 19.37 11.91 17.62
CA PRO A 12 18.38 12.88 17.13
C PRO A 12 18.43 13.06 15.60
N GLY A 13 19.62 13.13 15.00
CA GLY A 13 19.79 13.29 13.55
C GLY A 13 19.19 12.14 12.73
N PRO A 14 19.60 10.87 12.95
CA PRO A 14 19.04 9.71 12.25
C PRO A 14 17.53 9.54 12.46
N ILE A 15 17.02 9.77 13.67
CA ILE A 15 15.58 9.70 13.97
C ILE A 15 14.81 10.72 13.12
N LEU A 16 15.26 11.98 13.11
CA LEU A 16 14.62 13.03 12.32
C LEU A 16 14.64 12.71 10.82
N LEU A 17 15.77 12.23 10.30
CA LEU A 17 15.86 11.82 8.89
C LEU A 17 14.87 10.69 8.59
N LEU A 18 14.80 9.67 9.45
CA LEU A 18 13.91 8.53 9.27
C LEU A 18 12.44 8.95 9.30
N LEU A 19 12.05 9.82 10.25
CA LEU A 19 10.70 10.37 10.36
C LEU A 19 10.33 11.24 9.15
N VAL A 20 11.27 12.03 8.62
CA VAL A 20 11.04 12.82 7.39
C VAL A 20 10.82 11.91 6.19
N ILE A 21 11.65 10.87 6.02
CA ILE A 21 11.48 9.91 4.93
C ILE A 21 10.14 9.17 5.08
N ALA A 22 9.77 8.77 6.29
CA ALA A 22 8.49 8.15 6.58
C ALA A 22 7.31 9.07 6.19
N ALA A 23 7.35 10.34 6.60
CA ALA A 23 6.33 11.33 6.26
C ALA A 23 6.23 11.53 4.74
N LEU A 24 7.35 11.68 4.04
CA LEU A 24 7.37 11.82 2.58
C LEU A 24 6.81 10.58 1.86
N ALA A 25 7.12 9.37 2.33
CA ALA A 25 6.57 8.14 1.78
C ALA A 25 5.05 8.05 1.97
N LEU A 26 4.53 8.47 3.14
CA LEU A 26 3.09 8.53 3.39
C LEU A 26 2.39 9.58 2.52
N ILE A 27 2.98 10.76 2.33
CA ILE A 27 2.47 11.79 1.41
C ILE A 27 2.44 11.25 -0.03
N ALA A 28 3.53 10.60 -0.46
CA ALA A 28 3.62 10.00 -1.79
C ALA A 28 2.55 8.92 -2.00
N SER A 29 2.27 8.08 -0.99
CA SER A 29 1.16 7.13 -1.02
C SER A 29 -0.18 7.81 -1.30
N ILE A 30 -0.50 8.89 -0.58
CA ILE A 30 -1.75 9.63 -0.74
C ILE A 30 -1.84 10.22 -2.15
N GLN A 31 -0.75 10.83 -2.65
CA GLN A 31 -0.70 11.40 -3.99
C GLN A 31 -0.92 10.32 -5.06
N LEU A 32 -0.30 9.15 -4.91
CA LEU A 32 -0.47 8.02 -5.84
C LEU A 32 -1.89 7.45 -5.80
N ALA A 33 -2.49 7.33 -4.61
CA ALA A 33 -3.86 6.88 -4.45
C ALA A 33 -4.87 7.86 -5.07
N TYR A 34 -4.62 9.16 -4.94
CA TYR A 34 -5.42 10.20 -5.59
C TYR A 34 -5.34 10.09 -7.11
N HIS A 35 -4.13 9.92 -7.67
CA HIS A 35 -3.95 9.70 -9.11
C HIS A 35 -4.61 8.41 -9.58
N ALA A 36 -4.54 7.32 -8.81
CA ALA A 36 -5.22 6.08 -9.14
C ALA A 36 -6.73 6.31 -9.28
N ARG A 37 -7.33 7.06 -8.35
CA ARG A 37 -8.78 7.32 -8.32
C ARG A 37 -9.31 7.98 -9.60
N LEU A 38 -8.49 8.77 -10.30
CA LEU A 38 -8.86 9.39 -11.59
C LEU A 38 -9.18 8.36 -12.69
N TYR A 39 -8.58 7.16 -12.59
CA TYR A 39 -8.77 6.09 -13.57
C TYR A 39 -9.83 5.06 -13.15
N LEU A 40 -10.47 5.27 -11.98
CA LEU A 40 -11.52 4.39 -11.47
C LEU A 40 -12.88 5.01 -11.77
N TYR A 41 -13.46 4.61 -12.89
CA TYR A 41 -14.79 5.04 -13.33
C TYR A 41 -15.64 3.83 -13.74
N SER A 42 -16.95 3.95 -13.48
CA SER A 42 -17.96 2.94 -13.77
C SER A 42 -18.61 3.15 -15.13
N HIS A 43 -19.42 2.19 -15.57
CA HIS A 43 -20.24 2.36 -16.77
C HIS A 43 -21.23 3.53 -16.61
N ASP A 44 -21.77 3.72 -15.41
CA ASP A 44 -22.74 4.79 -15.15
C ASP A 44 -22.08 6.17 -15.23
N ASP A 45 -20.82 6.28 -14.81
CA ASP A 45 -20.02 7.50 -14.99
C ASP A 45 -19.82 7.81 -16.49
N LEU A 46 -19.53 6.79 -17.31
CA LEU A 46 -19.41 6.96 -18.76
C LEU A 46 -20.73 7.40 -19.40
N VAL A 47 -21.86 6.80 -19.00
CA VAL A 47 -23.20 7.19 -19.48
C VAL A 47 -23.53 8.61 -19.04
N SER A 48 -23.14 9.01 -17.83
CA SER A 48 -23.31 10.37 -17.32
C SER A 48 -22.48 11.40 -18.10
N TRP A 49 -21.23 11.09 -18.46
CA TRP A 49 -20.34 12.03 -19.15
C TRP A 49 -20.56 12.12 -20.65
N LEU A 50 -20.86 11.00 -21.32
CA LEU A 50 -20.92 10.88 -22.78
C LEU A 50 -22.37 10.77 -23.30
N GLY A 51 -23.32 10.46 -22.43
CA GLY A 51 -24.71 10.18 -22.79
C GLY A 51 -24.93 8.74 -23.27
N PRO A 52 -26.13 8.18 -23.07
CA PRO A 52 -26.43 6.76 -23.36
C PRO A 52 -26.23 6.41 -24.83
N GLY A 53 -26.65 7.28 -25.76
CA GLY A 53 -26.53 7.03 -27.20
C GLY A 53 -25.07 6.93 -27.70
N HIS A 54 -24.13 7.62 -27.05
CA HIS A 54 -22.71 7.56 -27.42
C HIS A 54 -22.05 6.28 -26.90
N VAL A 55 -22.43 5.84 -25.70
CA VAL A 55 -21.93 4.61 -25.08
C VAL A 55 -22.39 3.37 -25.87
N GLU A 56 -23.65 3.37 -26.32
CA GLU A 56 -24.22 2.30 -27.15
C GLU A 56 -23.65 2.27 -28.57
N ALA A 57 -23.26 3.42 -29.13
CA ALA A 57 -22.66 3.50 -30.45
C ALA A 57 -21.23 2.94 -30.51
N PHE A 58 -20.44 3.03 -29.42
CA PHE A 58 -19.02 2.65 -29.41
C PHE A 58 -18.59 1.73 -28.25
N PRO A 59 -19.31 0.62 -27.96
CA PRO A 59 -19.06 -0.19 -26.77
C PRO A 59 -17.68 -0.87 -26.77
N LYS A 60 -17.17 -1.27 -27.95
CA LYS A 60 -15.85 -1.92 -28.06
C LYS A 60 -14.71 -0.95 -27.76
N LYS A 61 -14.79 0.29 -28.25
CA LYS A 61 -13.77 1.31 -28.06
C LYS A 61 -13.69 1.72 -26.58
N LEU A 62 -14.84 1.92 -25.94
CA LEU A 62 -14.93 2.27 -24.52
C LEU A 62 -14.40 1.13 -23.62
N ARG A 63 -14.72 -0.13 -23.92
CA ARG A 63 -14.16 -1.27 -23.18
C ARG A 63 -12.64 -1.39 -23.30
N LEU A 64 -12.09 -1.14 -24.49
CA LEU A 64 -10.64 -1.15 -24.70
C LEU A 64 -9.96 -0.02 -23.92
N GLN A 65 -10.56 1.17 -23.90
CA GLN A 65 -10.05 2.30 -23.14
C GLN A 65 -10.13 2.05 -21.63
N GLN A 66 -11.26 1.54 -21.14
CA GLN A 66 -11.43 1.17 -19.73
C GLN A 66 -10.44 0.08 -19.29
N ALA A 67 -10.16 -0.91 -20.15
CA ALA A 67 -9.14 -1.92 -19.88
C ALA A 67 -7.73 -1.33 -19.82
N ALA A 68 -7.42 -0.30 -20.62
CA ALA A 68 -6.14 0.40 -20.56
C ALA A 68 -6.02 1.24 -19.28
N ASP A 69 -7.08 1.98 -18.93
CA ASP A 69 -7.14 2.81 -17.73
C ASP A 69 -7.09 1.97 -16.45
N GLN A 70 -7.73 0.80 -16.44
CA GLN A 70 -7.66 -0.14 -15.34
C GLN A 70 -6.22 -0.65 -15.09
N LYS A 71 -5.43 -0.83 -16.15
CA LYS A 71 -3.99 -1.17 -15.99
C LYS A 71 -3.20 0.00 -15.40
N ILE A 72 -3.53 1.23 -15.76
CA ILE A 72 -2.90 2.43 -15.20
C ILE A 72 -3.27 2.56 -13.71
N TRP A 73 -4.56 2.45 -13.38
CA TRP A 73 -5.07 2.39 -12.02
C TRP A 73 -4.32 1.36 -11.18
N ALA A 74 -4.21 0.11 -11.67
CA ALA A 74 -3.56 -0.97 -10.93
C ALA A 74 -2.09 -0.65 -10.60
N ARG A 75 -1.36 -0.01 -11.53
CA ARG A 75 0.04 0.40 -11.29
C ARG A 75 0.15 1.49 -10.23
N TYR A 76 -0.68 2.52 -10.29
CA TYR A 76 -0.68 3.58 -9.28
C TYR A 76 -1.11 3.06 -7.92
N GLN A 77 -2.13 2.22 -7.88
CA GLN A 77 -2.62 1.60 -6.64
C GLN A 77 -1.55 0.72 -6.00
N LEU A 78 -0.85 -0.12 -6.77
CA LEU A 78 0.23 -0.95 -6.26
C LEU A 78 1.35 -0.08 -5.67
N ARG A 79 1.78 0.96 -6.38
CA ARG A 79 2.80 1.90 -5.90
C ARG A 79 2.36 2.64 -4.64
N ALA A 80 1.11 3.06 -4.55
CA ALA A 80 0.55 3.71 -3.37
C ALA A 80 0.64 2.79 -2.14
N VAL A 81 0.24 1.52 -2.31
CA VAL A 81 0.32 0.51 -1.25
C VAL A 81 1.77 0.28 -0.81
N HIS A 82 2.72 0.16 -1.74
CA HIS A 82 4.14 0.02 -1.39
C HIS A 82 4.68 1.23 -0.63
N ALA A 83 4.37 2.45 -1.08
CA ALA A 83 4.79 3.67 -0.40
C ALA A 83 4.19 3.79 1.00
N PHE A 84 2.92 3.41 1.18
CA PHE A 84 2.26 3.39 2.48
C PHE A 84 2.93 2.42 3.44
N ASN A 85 3.18 1.18 3.00
CA ASN A 85 3.81 0.15 3.81
C ASN A 85 5.25 0.53 4.19
N ALA A 86 6.01 1.09 3.25
CA ALA A 86 7.36 1.59 3.54
C ALA A 86 7.32 2.75 4.54
N GLY A 87 6.41 3.71 4.36
CA GLY A 87 6.25 4.85 5.27
C GLY A 87 5.86 4.45 6.69
N THR A 88 4.92 3.53 6.85
CA THR A 88 4.49 3.01 8.17
C THR A 88 5.59 2.21 8.87
N MET A 89 6.35 1.38 8.13
CA MET A 89 7.52 0.69 8.68
C MET A 89 8.60 1.66 9.17
N LEU A 90 8.96 2.65 8.34
CA LEU A 90 9.96 3.66 8.71
C LEU A 90 9.51 4.52 9.89
N LEU A 91 8.22 4.84 9.96
CA LEU A 91 7.62 5.54 11.09
C LEU A 91 7.74 4.71 12.37
N GLY A 92 7.36 3.43 12.33
CA GLY A 92 7.48 2.52 13.48
C GLY A 92 8.92 2.37 13.96
N LEU A 93 9.87 2.21 13.04
CA LEU A 93 11.30 2.20 13.35
C LEU A 93 11.79 3.52 13.95
N GLY A 94 11.30 4.66 13.46
CA GLY A 94 11.65 5.98 13.98
C GLY A 94 11.16 6.21 15.39
N ILE A 95 9.93 5.79 15.68
CA ILE A 95 9.36 5.82 17.02
C ILE A 95 10.15 4.88 17.96
N ALA A 96 10.44 3.66 17.53
CA ALA A 96 11.23 2.72 18.32
C ALA A 96 12.63 3.27 18.63
N ALA A 97 13.31 3.86 17.64
CA ALA A 97 14.62 4.50 17.80
C ALA A 97 14.57 5.72 18.72
N ALA A 98 13.50 6.53 18.63
CA ALA A 98 13.29 7.68 19.51
C ALA A 98 13.05 7.28 20.97
N LEU A 99 12.44 6.12 21.20
CA LEU A 99 12.18 5.62 22.54
C LEU A 99 13.42 5.06 23.24
N VAL A 100 14.49 4.72 22.51
CA VAL A 100 15.73 4.22 23.14
C VAL A 100 16.26 5.27 24.12
N PRO A 101 16.45 4.91 25.41
CA PRO A 101 16.89 5.86 26.42
C PRO A 101 18.36 6.27 26.17
N PRO A 102 18.70 7.56 26.33
CA PRO A 102 20.09 7.98 26.42
C PRO A 102 20.72 7.45 27.73
N ASP A 103 22.06 7.31 27.75
CA ASP A 103 22.81 6.67 28.86
C ASP A 103 22.61 7.34 30.24
N CYS A 104 22.01 8.53 30.28
CA CYS A 104 21.72 9.33 31.47
C CYS A 104 20.24 9.79 31.60
N GLY A 105 19.30 9.10 30.94
CA GLY A 105 17.87 9.46 30.94
C GLY A 105 17.05 8.93 32.12
N GLU A 106 15.96 9.62 32.46
CA GLU A 106 14.98 9.14 33.44
C GLU A 106 14.13 7.99 32.88
N GLN A 107 13.77 7.03 33.74
CA GLN A 107 12.87 5.89 33.44
C GLN A 107 13.29 5.01 32.23
N PRO A 108 14.53 4.50 32.20
CA PRO A 108 15.03 3.70 31.08
C PRO A 108 14.23 2.40 30.84
N GLU A 109 13.68 1.79 31.90
CA GLU A 109 12.92 0.54 31.82
C GLU A 109 11.63 0.69 30.99
N TRP A 110 10.85 1.75 31.23
CA TRP A 110 9.62 2.02 30.49
C TRP A 110 9.88 2.42 29.05
N ARG A 111 10.97 3.14 28.80
CA ARG A 111 11.42 3.52 27.46
C ARG A 111 11.82 2.31 26.62
N TRP A 112 12.56 1.36 27.20
CA TRP A 112 12.84 0.07 26.55
C TRP A 112 11.60 -0.77 26.33
N ALA A 113 10.70 -0.85 27.31
CA ALA A 113 9.44 -1.58 27.16
C ALA A 113 8.60 -0.99 25.99
N ALA A 114 8.48 0.33 25.92
CA ALA A 114 7.78 1.01 24.84
C ALA A 114 8.46 0.77 23.48
N ALA A 115 9.79 0.86 23.40
CA ALA A 115 10.54 0.59 22.17
C ALA A 115 10.32 -0.85 21.66
N VAL A 116 10.37 -1.84 22.57
CA VAL A 116 10.11 -3.25 22.25
C VAL A 116 8.67 -3.46 21.76
N VAL A 117 7.68 -2.87 22.43
CA VAL A 117 6.27 -2.96 22.03
C VAL A 117 6.06 -2.38 20.64
N VAL A 118 6.61 -1.20 20.36
CA VAL A 118 6.52 -0.56 19.04
C VAL A 118 7.21 -1.41 17.97
N LEU A 119 8.37 -1.98 18.28
CA LEU A 119 9.10 -2.85 17.35
C LEU A 119 8.31 -4.12 17.04
N ILE A 120 7.73 -4.78 18.05
CA ILE A 120 6.86 -5.95 17.87
C ILE A 120 5.64 -5.58 17.02
N ALA A 121 4.96 -4.49 17.33
CA ALA A 121 3.80 -4.03 16.55
C ALA A 121 4.17 -3.78 15.09
N THR A 122 5.32 -3.16 14.83
CA THR A 122 5.84 -2.88 13.48
C THR A 122 6.14 -4.18 12.73
N VAL A 123 6.75 -5.17 13.40
CA VAL A 123 7.03 -6.49 12.80
C VAL A 123 5.73 -7.26 12.51
N VAL A 124 4.76 -7.22 13.43
CA VAL A 124 3.46 -7.88 13.23
C VAL A 124 2.73 -7.26 12.04
N ASP A 125 2.71 -5.94 11.92
CA ASP A 125 2.10 -5.24 10.79
C ASP A 125 2.79 -5.59 9.48
N ALA A 126 4.13 -5.60 9.46
CA ALA A 126 4.93 -6.03 8.32
C ALA A 126 4.61 -7.46 7.85
N VAL A 127 4.52 -8.40 8.81
CA VAL A 127 4.19 -9.81 8.53
C VAL A 127 2.76 -9.93 8.00
N TRP A 128 1.81 -9.20 8.61
CA TRP A 128 0.42 -9.20 8.19
C TRP A 128 0.24 -8.69 6.77
N VAL A 129 0.85 -7.55 6.44
CA VAL A 129 0.85 -6.96 5.10
C VAL A 129 1.42 -7.94 4.08
N THR A 130 2.55 -8.56 4.39
CA THR A 130 3.22 -9.53 3.50
C THR A 130 2.36 -10.78 3.30
N TYR A 131 1.77 -11.31 4.37
CA TYR A 131 0.87 -12.46 4.33
C TYR A 131 -0.37 -12.17 3.47
N MET A 132 -0.99 -11.01 3.63
CA MET A 132 -2.14 -10.59 2.82
C MET A 132 -1.77 -10.46 1.34
N HIS A 133 -0.57 -9.95 1.04
CA HIS A 133 -0.06 -9.87 -0.33
C HIS A 133 0.15 -11.27 -0.94
N MET A 134 0.77 -12.18 -0.20
CA MET A 134 0.95 -13.58 -0.63
C MET A 134 -0.39 -14.30 -0.85
N LYS A 135 -1.36 -14.10 0.06
CA LYS A 135 -2.68 -14.70 -0.05
C LYS A 135 -3.43 -14.18 -1.28
N ALA A 136 -3.29 -12.89 -1.60
CA ALA A 136 -3.87 -12.31 -2.80
C ALA A 136 -3.28 -12.93 -4.08
N LEU A 137 -1.96 -13.09 -4.15
CA LEU A 137 -1.26 -13.74 -5.27
C LEU A 137 -1.62 -15.23 -5.42
N ASN A 138 -1.75 -15.95 -4.32
CA ASN A 138 -2.14 -17.35 -4.34
C ASN A 138 -3.59 -17.52 -4.83
N LYS A 139 -4.50 -16.63 -4.43
CA LYS A 139 -5.90 -16.64 -4.88
C LYS A 139 -6.02 -16.43 -6.39
N THR A 140 -5.26 -15.50 -6.97
CA THR A 140 -5.24 -15.27 -8.43
C THR A 140 -4.63 -16.43 -9.20
N SER A 141 -3.54 -17.03 -8.71
CA SER A 141 -2.93 -18.22 -9.32
C SER A 141 -3.91 -19.40 -9.37
N ASN A 142 -4.58 -19.69 -8.26
CA ASN A 142 -5.49 -20.82 -8.14
C ASN A 142 -6.77 -20.65 -8.99
N TRP A 143 -7.28 -19.41 -9.11
CA TRP A 143 -8.40 -19.09 -10.01
C TRP A 143 -8.02 -19.28 -11.48
N PHE A 144 -6.83 -18.82 -11.89
CA PHE A 144 -6.33 -18.99 -13.25
C PHE A 144 -6.17 -20.47 -13.61
N TYR A 145 -5.58 -21.26 -12.71
CA TYR A 145 -5.41 -22.71 -12.89
C TYR A 145 -6.75 -23.42 -13.08
N LYS A 146 -7.75 -23.12 -12.24
CA LYS A 146 -9.11 -23.69 -12.37
C LYS A 146 -9.80 -23.29 -13.67
N SER A 147 -9.62 -22.04 -14.11
CA SER A 147 -10.26 -21.53 -15.33
C SER A 147 -9.68 -22.17 -16.59
N VAL A 148 -8.36 -22.35 -16.64
CA VAL A 148 -7.67 -23.06 -17.73
C VAL A 148 -8.07 -24.54 -17.75
N HIS A 149 -8.10 -25.20 -16.60
CA HIS A 149 -8.52 -26.60 -16.52
C HIS A 149 -9.97 -26.79 -17.00
N TRP A 150 -10.90 -25.93 -16.56
CA TRP A 150 -12.29 -25.96 -17.02
C TRP A 150 -12.43 -25.75 -18.53
N LEU A 151 -11.65 -24.83 -19.12
CA LEU A 151 -11.64 -24.62 -20.58
C LEU A 151 -11.15 -25.85 -21.35
N ILE A 152 -10.08 -26.50 -20.87
CA ILE A 152 -9.54 -27.73 -21.47
C ILE A 152 -10.56 -28.86 -21.40
N GLU A 153 -11.25 -28.99 -20.26
CA GLU A 153 -12.26 -30.01 -20.03
C GLU A 153 -13.51 -29.77 -20.88
N LYS A 154 -13.94 -28.52 -21.02
CA LYS A 154 -15.04 -28.13 -21.91
C LYS A 154 -14.73 -28.43 -23.37
N VAL A 155 -13.53 -28.06 -23.86
CA VAL A 155 -13.07 -28.40 -25.23
C VAL A 155 -13.02 -29.92 -25.44
N ARG A 156 -12.61 -30.69 -24.43
CA ARG A 156 -12.59 -32.15 -24.47
C ARG A 156 -13.99 -32.78 -24.49
N SER A 157 -14.98 -32.14 -23.85
CA SER A 157 -16.35 -32.67 -23.76
C SER A 157 -17.20 -32.49 -25.03
N GLY A 158 -16.76 -31.66 -25.99
CA GLY A 158 -17.51 -31.42 -27.22
C GLY A 158 -18.79 -30.60 -27.05
N GLU A 159 -19.05 -30.04 -25.87
CA GLU A 159 -20.17 -29.13 -25.61
C GLU A 159 -19.84 -27.70 -26.07
N GLY A 160 -20.07 -27.46 -27.36
CA GLY A 160 -20.06 -26.15 -28.01
C GLY A 160 -21.45 -25.55 -28.13
#